data_AF-A0A4U3CJE1-F1
#
_entry.id   AF-A0A4U3CJE1-F1
#
_cell.length_a   1.000
_cell.length_b   1.000
_cell.length_c   1.000
_cell.angle_alpha   90.00
_cell.angle_beta   90.00
_cell.angle_gamma   90.00
#
_symmetry.space_group_name_H-M   'P 1'
#
loop_
_entity.id
_entity.type
_entity.pdbx_description
1 polymer ?
#
loop_
_entity_poly.entity_id
_entity_poly.type
_entity_poly.pdbx_seq_one_letter_code
_entity_poly.pdbx_strand_id
1 'polypeptide(L)'
;MAVQLRATLPPGEAGRVTGRLPGTARPAASADADVDLVAVGGYDPGDRLDGWYDALLATVSAGAPDTATAARAVSRVLSELPATGVPHDGPDVRAVLRRLADDSAVPPP
;
A
#
# COMPACT_ATOMS: atom_id res chain seq x y z
N MET A 1 -2.39 7.63 -9.88
CA MET A 1 -2.22 6.17 -9.64
C MET A 1 -2.85 5.81 -8.30
N ALA A 2 -3.43 4.63 -8.18
CA ALA A 2 -3.90 4.09 -6.91
C ALA A 2 -3.49 2.63 -6.77
N VAL A 3 -3.08 2.22 -5.58
CA VAL A 3 -2.77 0.83 -5.23
C VAL A 3 -3.50 0.42 -3.97
N GLN A 4 -3.76 -0.88 -3.88
CA GLN A 4 -4.35 -1.50 -2.72
C GLN A 4 -3.32 -2.45 -2.09
N LEU A 5 -3.25 -2.42 -0.77
CA LEU A 5 -2.50 -3.38 0.03
C LEU A 5 -3.50 -4.34 0.66
N ARG A 6 -3.37 -5.63 0.40
CA ARG A 6 -4.31 -6.67 0.84
C ARG A 6 -3.63 -7.70 1.72
N ALA A 7 -4.34 -8.16 2.74
CA ALA A 7 -3.88 -9.30 3.52
C ALA A 7 -3.98 -10.57 2.67
N THR A 8 -2.98 -11.44 2.79
CA THR A 8 -2.91 -12.72 2.06
C THR A 8 -2.95 -13.89 3.03
N LEU A 9 -3.82 -13.78 4.05
CA LEU A 9 -4.04 -14.86 5.02
C LEU A 9 -4.62 -16.09 4.30
N PRO A 10 -4.25 -17.31 4.71
CA PRO A 10 -4.92 -18.50 4.24
C PRO A 10 -6.42 -18.45 4.55
N PRO A 11 -7.28 -19.04 3.71
CA PRO A 11 -8.73 -19.07 3.96
C PRO A 11 -9.06 -19.68 5.34
N GLY A 12 -9.92 -19.01 6.09
CA GLY A 12 -10.32 -19.43 7.44
C GLY A 12 -9.36 -19.03 8.55
N GLU A 13 -8.16 -18.49 8.24
CA GLU A 13 -7.22 -18.01 9.25
C GLU A 13 -7.51 -16.56 9.64
N ALA A 14 -7.65 -16.33 10.95
CA ALA A 14 -7.77 -14.97 11.48
C ALA A 14 -6.39 -14.35 11.71
N GLY A 15 -6.27 -13.06 11.44
CA GLY A 15 -5.08 -12.27 11.68
C GLY A 15 -5.30 -11.17 12.70
N ARG A 16 -4.21 -10.53 13.13
CA ARG A 16 -4.27 -9.31 13.95
C ARG A 16 -3.29 -8.28 13.39
N VAL A 17 -3.80 -7.09 13.15
CA VAL A 17 -2.96 -5.96 12.74
C VAL A 17 -2.17 -5.50 13.97
N THR A 18 -0.84 -5.49 13.88
CA THR A 18 0.05 -5.03 14.96
C THR A 18 0.84 -3.79 14.57
N GLY A 19 1.09 -3.60 13.27
CA GLY A 19 1.76 -2.43 12.72
C GLY A 19 0.79 -1.34 12.30
N ARG A 20 1.28 -0.10 12.20
CA ARG A 20 0.50 1.00 11.65
C ARG A 20 0.40 0.87 10.12
N LEU A 21 -0.77 1.13 9.58
CA LEU A 21 -1.03 1.13 8.15
C LEU A 21 -0.92 2.55 7.58
N PRO A 22 -0.70 2.70 6.26
CA PRO A 22 -0.68 4.02 5.63
C PRO A 22 -2.00 4.74 5.87
N GLY A 23 -1.94 6.02 6.26
CA GLY A 23 -3.15 6.83 6.49
C GLY A 23 -3.77 6.73 7.88
N THR A 24 -3.31 5.82 8.76
CA THR A 24 -3.78 5.77 10.17
C THR A 24 -3.00 6.70 11.10
N ALA A 25 -2.01 7.41 10.58
CA ALA A 25 -1.27 8.48 11.27
C ALA A 25 -1.42 9.82 10.52
N ARG A 26 -1.09 10.94 11.19
CA ARG A 26 -1.08 12.27 10.56
C ARG A 26 -0.31 12.21 9.24
N PRO A 27 -0.84 12.76 8.14
CA PRO A 27 -0.17 12.71 6.84
C PRO A 27 1.26 13.22 6.98
N ALA A 28 2.23 12.40 6.57
CA ALA A 28 3.54 12.94 6.25
C ALA A 28 3.31 13.91 5.09
N ALA A 29 3.59 15.20 5.30
CA ALA A 29 3.54 16.17 4.21
C ALA A 29 4.38 15.61 3.06
N SER A 30 3.80 15.51 1.86
CA SER A 30 4.57 15.14 0.67
C SER A 30 5.76 16.08 0.59
N ALA A 31 6.98 15.52 0.55
CA ALA A 31 8.19 16.32 0.42
C ALA A 31 8.28 17.00 -0.97
N ASP A 32 7.51 16.50 -1.95
CA ASP A 32 7.42 17.03 -3.30
C ASP A 32 6.09 17.76 -3.52
N ALA A 33 6.19 19.03 -3.91
CA ALA A 33 5.05 19.91 -4.18
C ALA A 33 4.18 19.43 -5.37
N ASP A 34 4.74 18.62 -6.25
CA ASP A 34 4.07 18.12 -7.47
C ASP A 34 3.38 16.75 -7.27
N VAL A 35 3.35 16.23 -6.03
CA VAL A 35 2.73 14.95 -5.70
C VAL A 35 1.59 15.15 -4.71
N ASP A 36 0.37 14.85 -5.14
CA ASP A 36 -0.80 14.75 -4.26
C ASP A 36 -0.96 13.32 -3.78
N LEU A 37 -0.58 13.06 -2.52
CA LEU A 37 -0.55 11.73 -1.92
C LEU A 37 -1.64 11.58 -0.87
N VAL A 38 -2.51 10.59 -1.04
CA VAL A 38 -3.56 10.22 -0.10
C VAL A 38 -3.42 8.75 0.27
N ALA A 39 -3.42 8.45 1.57
CA ALA A 39 -3.44 7.09 2.09
C ALA A 39 -4.61 6.92 3.04
N VAL A 40 -5.29 5.79 2.94
CA VAL A 40 -6.42 5.41 3.81
C VAL A 40 -6.18 3.99 4.29
N GLY A 41 -6.04 3.81 5.61
CA GLY A 41 -5.96 2.50 6.24
C GLY A 41 -7.35 1.97 6.57
N GLY A 42 -7.54 0.66 6.42
CA GLY A 42 -8.79 -0.03 6.74
C GLY A 42 -8.87 -0.54 8.18
N TYR A 43 -7.73 -0.54 8.90
CA TYR A 43 -7.60 -1.14 10.23
C TYR A 43 -6.59 -0.38 11.10
N ASP A 44 -6.83 -0.40 12.40
CA ASP A 44 -5.93 0.11 13.42
C ASP A 44 -5.12 -1.02 14.08
N PRO A 45 -3.95 -0.72 14.69
CA PRO A 45 -3.22 -1.67 15.50
C PRO A 45 -4.10 -2.23 16.62
N GLY A 46 -4.23 -3.55 16.66
CA GLY A 46 -5.13 -4.26 17.56
C GLY A 46 -6.40 -4.77 16.89
N ASP A 47 -6.69 -4.38 15.65
CA ASP A 47 -7.85 -4.91 14.96
C ASP A 47 -7.65 -6.37 14.53
N ARG A 48 -8.76 -7.12 14.53
CA ARG A 48 -8.81 -8.50 14.09
C ARG A 48 -9.28 -8.56 12.64
N LEU A 49 -8.56 -9.32 11.83
CA LEU A 49 -9.00 -9.73 10.49
C LEU A 49 -9.73 -11.06 10.61
N ASP A 50 -10.95 -11.13 10.09
CA ASP A 50 -11.64 -12.40 9.94
C ASP A 50 -11.13 -13.14 8.70
N GLY A 51 -11.00 -14.47 8.79
CA GLY A 51 -10.41 -15.28 7.73
C GLY A 51 -11.34 -15.52 6.52
N TRP A 52 -12.44 -14.77 6.42
CA TRP A 52 -13.50 -14.99 5.44
C TRP A 52 -13.52 -13.96 4.32
N TYR A 53 -12.88 -12.80 4.53
CA TYR A 53 -12.84 -11.72 3.57
C TYR A 53 -11.40 -11.38 3.17
N ASP A 54 -11.24 -10.93 1.94
CA ASP A 54 -10.03 -10.27 1.47
C ASP A 54 -9.92 -8.94 2.22
N ALA A 55 -9.05 -8.91 3.24
CA ALA A 55 -8.88 -7.74 4.08
C ALA A 55 -8.04 -6.68 3.35
N LEU A 56 -8.72 -5.65 2.86
CA LEU A 56 -8.09 -4.45 2.31
C LEU A 56 -7.44 -3.65 3.46
N LEU A 57 -6.12 -3.82 3.62
CA LEU A 57 -5.35 -3.18 4.68
C LEU A 57 -5.25 -1.67 4.45
N ALA A 58 -4.94 -1.26 3.22
CA ALA A 58 -4.85 0.16 2.89
C ALA A 58 -5.05 0.43 1.40
N THR A 59 -5.44 1.66 1.08
CA THR A 59 -5.38 2.23 -0.26
C THR A 59 -4.44 3.43 -0.25
N VAL A 60 -3.50 3.47 -1.20
CA VAL A 60 -2.59 4.60 -1.39
C VAL A 60 -2.73 5.13 -2.80
N SER A 61 -3.01 6.41 -2.92
CA SER A 61 -3.23 7.13 -4.18
C SER A 61 -2.22 8.26 -4.31
N ALA A 62 -1.64 8.40 -5.48
CA ALA A 62 -0.76 9.51 -5.84
C ALA A 62 -1.20 10.15 -7.16
N GLY A 63 -1.48 11.44 -7.14
CA GLY A 63 -1.55 12.31 -8.31
C GLY A 63 -0.17 12.90 -8.59
N ALA A 64 0.31 12.79 -9.82
CA ALA A 64 1.59 13.34 -10.26
C ALA A 64 1.58 13.57 -11.78
N PRO A 65 2.54 14.34 -12.35
CA PRO A 65 2.60 14.62 -13.78
C PRO A 65 2.76 13.39 -14.68
N ASP A 66 3.36 12.32 -14.16
CA ASP A 66 3.59 11.08 -14.90
C ASP A 66 3.47 9.83 -14.00
N THR A 67 3.29 8.67 -14.63
CA THR A 67 3.12 7.36 -13.98
C THR A 67 4.34 6.98 -13.15
N ALA A 68 5.55 7.28 -13.62
CA ALA A 68 6.77 6.90 -12.95
C ALA A 68 6.94 7.67 -11.64
N THR A 69 6.66 8.97 -11.64
CA THR A 69 6.64 9.84 -10.48
C THR A 69 5.58 9.40 -9.47
N ALA A 70 4.36 9.11 -9.93
CA ALA A 70 3.31 8.56 -9.06
C ALA A 70 3.74 7.23 -8.43
N ALA A 71 4.34 6.33 -9.22
CA ALA A 71 4.78 5.02 -8.76
C ALA A 71 5.90 5.10 -7.72
N ARG A 72 6.88 6.00 -7.90
CA ARG A 72 7.95 6.25 -6.92
C ARG A 72 7.38 6.75 -5.59
N ALA A 73 6.44 7.69 -5.64
CA ALA A 73 5.81 8.24 -4.44
C ALA A 73 5.08 7.15 -3.64
N VAL A 74 4.24 6.35 -4.30
CA VAL A 74 3.52 5.23 -3.66
C VAL A 74 4.50 4.16 -3.15
N SER A 75 5.53 3.83 -3.94
CA SER A 75 6.55 2.84 -3.56
C SER A 75 7.30 3.24 -2.29
N ARG A 76 7.59 4.53 -2.12
CA ARG A 76 8.20 5.07 -0.90
C ARG A 76 7.32 4.82 0.32
N VAL A 77 6.04 5.16 0.26
CA VAL A 77 5.07 4.92 1.34
C VAL A 77 5.04 3.45 1.75
N LEU A 78 4.97 2.54 0.77
CA LEU A 78 4.94 1.10 1.06
C LEU A 78 6.29 0.55 1.55
N SER A 79 7.41 1.20 1.23
CA SER A 79 8.74 0.80 1.70
C SER A 79 9.00 1.20 3.15
N GLU A 80 8.31 2.24 3.64
CA GLU A 80 8.40 2.75 5.01
C GLU A 80 7.37 2.08 5.94
N LEU A 81 6.57 1.13 5.42
CA LEU A 81 5.54 0.41 6.17
C LEU A 81 6.17 -0.45 7.28
N PRO A 82 5.83 -0.24 8.57
CA PRO A 82 6.23 -1.17 9.62
C PRO A 82 5.57 -2.54 9.42
N ALA A 83 6.15 -3.59 10.00
CA ALA A 83 5.56 -4.92 9.94
C ALA A 83 4.09 -4.90 10.43
N THR A 84 3.16 -5.27 9.56
CA THR A 84 1.72 -5.14 9.83
C THR A 84 1.18 -6.20 10.77
N GLY A 85 1.92 -7.29 11.01
CA GLY A 85 1.49 -8.44 11.82
C GLY A 85 0.73 -9.52 11.04
N VAL A 86 0.47 -9.29 9.76
CA VAL A 86 -0.22 -10.23 8.86
C VAL A 86 0.50 -10.31 7.51
N PRO A 87 0.48 -11.46 6.82
CA PRO A 87 1.02 -11.56 5.46
C PRO A 87 0.20 -10.66 4.51
N HIS A 88 0.87 -10.08 3.52
CA HIS A 88 0.25 -9.16 2.57
C HIS A 88 0.99 -9.12 1.22
N ASP A 89 0.31 -8.63 0.19
CA ASP A 89 0.80 -8.51 -1.19
C ASP A 89 1.78 -7.34 -1.44
N GLY A 90 2.05 -6.52 -0.42
CA GLY A 90 2.96 -5.37 -0.49
C GLY A 90 4.31 -5.60 -1.21
N PRO A 91 5.04 -6.71 -1.00
CA PRO A 91 6.27 -7.00 -1.75
C PRO A 91 6.06 -7.08 -3.26
N ASP A 92 4.98 -7.73 -3.71
CA ASP A 92 4.63 -7.88 -5.12
C ASP A 92 4.18 -6.55 -5.71
N VAL A 93 3.33 -5.81 -4.98
CA VAL A 93 2.91 -4.44 -5.36
C VAL A 93 4.13 -3.53 -5.55
N ARG A 94 5.10 -3.56 -4.62
CA ARG A 94 6.34 -2.78 -4.74
C ARG A 94 7.21 -3.20 -5.93
N ALA A 95 7.19 -4.47 -6.32
CA ALA A 95 7.90 -4.93 -7.50
C ALA A 95 7.29 -4.34 -8.79
N VAL A 96 5.96 -4.32 -8.89
CA VAL A 96 5.24 -3.69 -10.01
C VAL A 96 5.50 -2.19 -10.05
N LEU A 97 5.39 -1.50 -8.91
CA LEU A 97 5.65 -0.07 -8.80
C LEU A 97 7.06 0.31 -9.24
N ARG A 98 8.06 -0.53 -8.95
CA ARG A 98 9.43 -0.31 -9.42
C ARG A 98 9.54 -0.38 -10.95
N ARG A 99 8.90 -1.38 -11.58
CA ARG A 99 8.86 -1.48 -13.05
C ARG A 99 8.20 -0.27 -13.69
N LEU A 100 7.08 0.20 -13.11
CA LEU A 100 6.40 1.41 -13.57
C LEU A 100 7.24 2.68 -13.35
N ALA A 101 8.00 2.75 -12.25
CA ALA A 101 8.93 3.84 -11.99
C ALA A 101 10.12 3.88 -12.95
N ASP A 102 10.53 2.73 -13.48
CA ASP A 102 11.59 2.59 -14.47
C ASP A 102 11.07 2.75 -15.92
N ASP A 103 9.82 3.20 -16.08
CA ASP A 103 9.10 3.35 -17.36
C ASP A 103 9.09 2.07 -18.23
N SER A 104 9.29 0.94 -17.55
CA SER A 104 9.26 -0.38 -18.17
C SER A 104 7.81 -0.78 -18.28
N ALA A 105 7.25 -0.62 -19.48
CA ALA A 105 5.86 -0.98 -19.78
C ALA A 105 5.52 -2.35 -19.19
N VAL A 106 4.49 -2.40 -18.34
CA VAL A 106 3.89 -3.67 -17.91
C VAL A 106 3.18 -4.24 -19.13
N PRO A 107 3.50 -5.47 -19.59
CA PRO A 107 2.76 -6.10 -20.68
C PRO A 107 1.27 -6.16 -20.31
N PRO A 108 0.35 -5.90 -21.25
CA PRO A 108 -1.08 -6.07 -20.96
C PRO A 108 -1.38 -7.54 -20.60
N PRO A 109 -2.44 -7.79 -19.80
CA PRO A 109 -2.87 -9.14 -19.42
C PRO A 109 -3.26 -10.01 -20.61
#